data_AF-A0A4P5RJB3-F1
#
_entry.id   AF-A0A4P5RJB3-F1
#
_cell.length_a   1.000
_cell.length_b   1.000
_cell.length_c   1.000
_cell.angle_alpha   90.00
_cell.angle_beta   90.00
_cell.angle_gamma   90.00
#
_symmetry.space_group_name_H-M   'P 1'
#
loop_
_entity.id
_entity.type
_entity.pdbx_description
1 polymer ?
#
loop_
_entity_poly.entity_id
_entity_poly.type
_entity_poly.pdbx_seq_one_letter_code
_entity_poly.pdbx_strand_id
1 'polypeptide(L)'
;MFFDIGAGEILGLAILGMILLGPERLPKAASEAAKWAKKIRALSQTATAELRENLGPGFENLQPADLHPKTFVKKQLGELLDDTPAAKPARPTAKIDPDLI
;
A
#
# COMPACT_ATOMS: atom_id res chain seq x y z
N MET A 1 0.69 -18.78 9.43
CA MET A 1 1.39 -18.66 10.72
C MET A 1 0.74 -17.63 11.66
N PHE A 2 -0.13 -16.70 11.21
CA PHE A 2 -0.82 -15.74 12.09
C PHE A 2 -2.20 -16.22 12.60
N PHE A 3 -2.69 -17.37 12.13
CA PHE A 3 -4.04 -17.87 12.45
C PHE A 3 -4.06 -18.88 13.61
N ASP A 4 -2.89 -19.21 14.18
CA ASP A 4 -2.76 -20.11 15.33
C ASP A 4 -3.03 -19.41 16.68
N ILE A 5 -3.61 -18.20 16.66
CA ILE A 5 -3.90 -17.42 17.86
C ILE A 5 -5.16 -17.97 18.54
N GLY A 6 -4.97 -18.67 19.66
CA GLY A 6 -6.03 -19.20 20.50
C GLY A 6 -6.63 -18.17 21.47
N ALA A 7 -7.74 -18.53 22.13
CA ALA A 7 -8.42 -17.67 23.10
C ALA A 7 -7.50 -17.22 24.25
N GLY A 8 -6.57 -18.08 24.69
CA GLY A 8 -5.60 -17.76 25.74
C GLY A 8 -4.59 -16.69 25.31
N GLU A 9 -4.13 -16.71 24.06
CA GLU A 9 -3.19 -15.72 23.53
C GLU A 9 -3.86 -14.36 23.35
N ILE A 10 -5.13 -14.32 22.90
CA ILE A 10 -5.92 -13.09 22.87
C ILE A 10 -6.05 -12.49 24.27
N LEU A 11 -6.34 -13.30 25.28
CA LEU A 11 -6.43 -12.84 26.67
C LEU A 11 -5.07 -12.32 27.16
N GLY A 12 -3.99 -13.02 26.84
CA GLY A 12 -2.62 -12.59 27.16
C GLY A 12 -2.28 -11.24 26.54
N LEU A 13 -2.60 -11.02 25.26
CA LEU A 13 -2.40 -9.74 24.58
C LEU A 13 -3.28 -8.63 25.17
N ALA A 14 -4.51 -8.93 25.57
CA ALA A 14 -5.38 -7.97 26.24
C ALA A 14 -4.78 -7.52 27.58
N ILE A 15 -4.29 -8.46 28.40
CA ILE A 15 -3.61 -8.16 29.67
C ILE A 15 -2.35 -7.35 29.42
N LEU A 16 -1.53 -7.75 28.45
CA LEU A 16 -0.31 -7.03 28.09
C LEU A 16 -0.63 -5.59 27.66
N GLY A 17 -1.63 -5.41 26.79
CA GLY A 17 -2.09 -4.08 26.37
C GLY A 17 -2.57 -3.23 27.55
N MET A 18 -3.28 -3.84 28.51
CA MET A 18 -3.71 -3.15 29.74
C MET A 18 -2.54 -2.75 30.62
N ILE A 19 -1.47 -3.54 30.70
CA ILE A 19 -0.27 -3.19 31.48
C ILE A 19 0.51 -2.05 30.80
N LEU A 20 0.70 -2.11 29.48
CA LEU A 20 1.49 -1.14 28.72
C LEU A 20 0.82 0.24 28.65
N LEU A 21 -0.47 0.29 28.33
CA LEU A 21 -1.21 1.54 28.15
C LEU A 21 -2.00 1.95 29.39
N GLY A 22 -2.44 0.99 30.19
CA GLY A 22 -3.43 1.17 31.25
C GLY A 22 -4.85 0.79 30.80
N PRO A 23 -5.65 0.13 31.65
CA PRO A 23 -7.01 -0.32 31.31
C PRO A 23 -7.95 0.85 30.97
N GLU A 24 -7.77 2.00 31.60
CA GLU A 24 -8.58 3.21 31.34
C GLU A 24 -8.23 3.90 30.02
N ARG A 25 -6.99 3.74 29.54
CA ARG A 25 -6.48 4.45 28.35
C ARG A 25 -6.66 3.63 27.09
N LEU A 26 -6.67 2.31 27.19
CA LEU A 26 -6.82 1.38 26.07
C LEU A 26 -8.07 1.67 25.20
N PRO A 27 -9.28 1.81 25.77
CA PRO A 27 -10.49 2.07 24.99
C PRO A 27 -10.43 3.42 24.26
N LYS A 28 -9.86 4.44 24.91
CA LYS A 28 -9.67 5.77 24.33
C LYS A 28 -8.67 5.73 23.17
N ALA A 29 -7.52 5.09 23.35
CA ALA A 29 -6.50 4.93 22.33
C ALA A 29 -7.02 4.16 21.10
N ALA A 30 -7.75 3.07 21.31
CA ALA A 30 -8.39 2.31 20.23
C ALA A 30 -9.40 3.18 19.45
N SER A 31 -10.19 3.98 20.16
CA SER A 31 -11.16 4.89 19.54
C SER A 31 -10.48 6.00 18.72
N GLU A 32 -9.38 6.55 19.23
CA GLU A 32 -8.58 7.57 18.52
C GLU A 32 -7.92 6.99 17.27
N ALA A 33 -7.32 5.80 17.37
CA ALA A 33 -6.74 5.09 16.24
C ALA A 33 -7.79 4.79 15.16
N ALA A 34 -8.98 4.35 15.54
CA ALA A 34 -10.08 4.10 14.60
C ALA A 34 -10.52 5.40 13.89
N LYS A 35 -10.60 6.52 14.61
CA LYS A 35 -10.89 7.84 14.01
C LYS A 35 -9.80 8.27 13.04
N TRP A 36 -8.53 8.06 13.38
CA TRP A 36 -7.39 8.33 12.52
C TRP A 36 -7.43 7.49 11.24
N ALA A 37 -7.67 6.18 11.35
CA ALA A 37 -7.80 5.30 10.20
C ALA A 37 -8.93 5.75 9.25
N LYS A 38 -10.08 6.14 9.81
CA LYS A 38 -11.20 6.70 9.03
C LYS A 38 -10.81 8.00 8.32
N LYS A 39 -10.11 8.90 9.01
CA LYS A 39 -9.63 10.17 8.42
C LYS A 39 -8.65 9.92 7.29
N ILE A 40 -7.66 9.04 7.47
CA ILE A 40 -6.70 8.69 6.42
C ILE A 40 -7.44 8.14 5.19
N ARG A 41 -8.38 7.21 5.40
CA ARG A 41 -9.20 6.68 4.30
C ARG A 41 -10.00 7.76 3.59
N ALA A 42 -10.62 8.68 4.34
CA ALA A 42 -11.39 9.78 3.77
C ALA A 42 -10.49 10.72 2.96
N LEU A 43 -9.31 11.09 3.48
CA LEU A 43 -8.34 11.94 2.77
C LEU A 43 -7.88 11.29 1.46
N SER A 44 -7.56 10.00 1.46
CA SER A 44 -7.21 9.28 0.22
C SER A 44 -8.35 9.29 -0.79
N GLN A 45 -9.59 9.11 -0.35
CA GLN A 45 -10.76 9.14 -1.23
C GLN A 45 -11.02 10.53 -1.82
N THR A 46 -10.99 11.58 -0.98
CA THR A 46 -11.16 12.98 -1.42
C THR A 46 -10.08 13.39 -2.39
N ALA A 47 -8.80 13.12 -2.07
CA ALA A 47 -7.69 13.45 -2.98
C ALA A 47 -7.84 12.72 -4.33
N THR A 48 -8.21 11.43 -4.32
CA THR A 48 -8.45 10.68 -5.57
C THR A 48 -9.61 11.28 -6.37
N ALA A 49 -10.67 11.73 -5.71
CA ALA A 49 -11.82 12.36 -6.35
C ALA A 49 -11.44 13.70 -7.01
N GLU A 50 -10.71 14.57 -6.29
CA GLU A 50 -10.23 15.85 -6.81
C GLU A 50 -9.28 15.68 -8.00
N LEU A 51 -8.37 14.69 -7.93
CA LEU A 51 -7.48 14.36 -9.05
C LEU A 51 -8.25 13.88 -10.28
N ARG A 52 -9.27 13.03 -10.09
CA ARG A 52 -10.12 12.54 -11.18
C ARG A 52 -10.90 13.67 -11.84
N GLU A 53 -11.41 14.62 -11.06
CA GLU A 53 -12.21 15.74 -11.57
C GLU A 53 -11.37 16.75 -12.35
N ASN A 54 -10.11 16.99 -11.95
CA ASN A 54 -9.26 18.03 -12.53
C ASN A 54 -8.27 17.55 -13.61
N LEU A 55 -7.89 16.27 -13.66
CA LEU A 55 -6.81 15.79 -14.55
C LEU A 55 -7.26 15.28 -15.94
N GLY A 56 -8.56 15.24 -16.23
CA GLY A 56 -9.06 14.91 -17.57
C GLY A 56 -8.98 13.42 -17.98
N PRO A 57 -9.37 13.09 -19.23
CA PRO A 57 -9.55 11.71 -19.68
C PRO A 57 -8.21 10.94 -19.66
N GLY A 58 -8.14 9.88 -18.85
CA GLY A 58 -6.93 9.09 -18.58
C GLY A 58 -6.74 8.72 -17.10
N PHE A 59 -7.38 9.47 -16.19
CA PHE A 59 -7.28 9.26 -14.73
C PHE A 59 -8.58 8.76 -14.07
N GLU A 60 -9.62 8.49 -14.85
CA GLU A 60 -10.93 8.04 -14.35
C GLU A 60 -10.92 6.71 -13.60
N ASN A 61 -9.88 5.90 -13.82
CA ASN A 61 -9.75 4.55 -13.26
C ASN A 61 -8.73 4.46 -12.09
N LEU A 62 -8.32 5.58 -11.51
CA LEU A 62 -7.46 5.56 -10.33
C LEU A 62 -8.23 5.06 -9.11
N GLN A 63 -7.85 3.88 -8.62
CA GLN A 63 -8.36 3.34 -7.37
C GLN A 63 -7.54 3.91 -6.20
N PRO A 64 -8.12 4.17 -5.02
CA PRO A 64 -7.36 4.60 -3.84
C PRO A 64 -6.20 3.66 -3.45
N ALA A 65 -6.26 2.39 -3.88
CA ALA A 65 -5.21 1.39 -3.70
C ALA A 65 -4.03 1.52 -4.71
N ASP A 66 -4.21 2.24 -5.81
CA ASP A 66 -3.18 2.43 -6.85
C ASP A 66 -2.20 3.56 -6.54
N LEU A 67 -2.35 4.25 -5.41
CA LEU A 67 -1.41 5.26 -4.92
C LEU A 67 -0.06 4.66 -4.45
N HIS A 68 0.12 3.34 -4.56
CA HIS A 68 1.43 2.73 -4.44
C HIS A 68 2.26 3.00 -5.71
N PRO A 69 3.45 3.60 -5.61
CA PRO A 69 4.23 4.02 -6.77
C PRO A 69 4.59 2.84 -7.68
N LYS A 70 4.80 1.64 -7.11
CA LYS A 70 5.06 0.41 -7.87
C LYS A 70 3.86 -0.12 -8.66
N THR A 71 2.62 0.10 -8.20
CA THR A 71 1.41 -0.34 -8.91
C THR A 71 1.00 0.68 -9.96
N PHE A 72 1.15 1.97 -9.68
CA PHE A 72 0.94 3.06 -10.64
C PHE A 72 1.87 2.94 -11.86
N VAL A 73 3.18 2.77 -11.60
CA VAL A 73 4.20 2.58 -12.65
C VAL A 73 3.93 1.31 -13.46
N LYS A 74 3.49 0.22 -12.84
CA LYS A 74 3.15 -1.02 -13.57
C LYS A 74 1.95 -0.87 -14.49
N LYS A 75 0.93 -0.12 -14.08
CA LYS A 75 -0.26 0.14 -14.93
C LYS A 75 0.09 1.05 -16.09
N GLN A 76 0.84 2.14 -15.86
CA GLN A 76 1.30 3.02 -16.93
C GLN A 76 2.28 2.34 -17.90
N LEU A 77 3.24 1.54 -17.40
CA LEU A 77 4.11 0.77 -18.28
C LEU A 77 3.34 -0.33 -19.02
N GLY A 78 2.39 -1.00 -18.38
CA GLY A 78 1.56 -2.02 -19.03
C GLY A 78 0.73 -1.44 -20.18
N GLU A 79 0.10 -0.29 -19.95
CA GLU A 79 -0.68 0.43 -20.97
C GLU A 79 0.20 0.92 -22.14
N LEU A 80 1.41 1.41 -21.86
CA LEU A 80 2.39 1.77 -22.90
C LEU A 80 2.96 0.55 -23.65
N LEU A 81 3.02 -0.62 -23.01
CA LEU A 81 3.49 -1.86 -23.65
C LEU A 81 2.41 -2.50 -24.53
N ASP A 82 1.13 -2.37 -24.19
CA ASP A 82 0.03 -2.94 -24.97
C ASP A 82 -0.22 -2.19 -26.30
N ASP A 83 0.16 -0.92 -26.40
CA ASP A 83 0.09 -0.13 -27.65
C ASP A 83 1.28 -0.33 -28.61
N THR A 84 2.23 -1.23 -28.29
CA THR A 84 3.37 -1.55 -29.16
C THR A 84 3.46 -3.06 -29.38
N PRO A 85 3.51 -3.58 -30.63
CA PRO A 85 3.74 -4.99 -30.85
C PRO A 85 5.13 -5.34 -30.30
N ALA A 86 5.16 -6.28 -29.35
CA ALA A 86 6.30 -6.63 -28.52
C ALA A 86 7.63 -6.73 -29.28
N ALA A 87 8.50 -5.72 -29.15
CA ALA A 87 9.93 -5.89 -29.31
C ALA A 87 10.49 -6.34 -27.96
N LYS A 88 10.79 -7.64 -27.85
CA LYS A 88 11.45 -8.26 -26.69
C LYS A 88 12.61 -7.37 -26.20
N PRO A 89 12.69 -7.02 -24.91
CA PRO A 89 13.87 -6.34 -24.41
C PRO A 89 15.05 -7.30 -24.50
N ALA A 90 16.00 -6.99 -25.39
CA ALA A 90 17.31 -7.61 -25.38
C ALA A 90 17.95 -7.30 -24.03
N ARG A 91 18.04 -8.33 -23.17
CA ARG A 91 18.85 -8.28 -21.95
C ARG A 91 20.23 -7.75 -22.33
N PRO A 92 20.74 -6.67 -21.71
CA PRO A 92 22.13 -6.33 -21.83
C PRO A 92 22.91 -7.46 -21.18
N THR A 93 23.54 -8.32 -21.98
CA THR A 93 24.57 -9.22 -21.49
C THR A 93 25.71 -8.33 -21.04
N ALA A 94 25.83 -8.09 -19.74
CA ALA A 94 27.04 -7.52 -19.17
C ALA A 94 28.18 -8.50 -19.49
N LYS A 95 28.93 -8.21 -20.56
CA LYS A 95 30.25 -8.80 -20.76
C LYS A 95 31.12 -8.16 -19.69
N ILE A 96 31.37 -8.92 -18.62
CA ILE A 96 32.43 -8.60 -17.68
C ILE A 96 33.72 -8.94 -18.43
N ASP A 97 34.47 -7.92 -18.85
CA ASP A 97 35.80 -8.11 -19.42
C ASP A 97 36.72 -8.69 -18.34
N PRO A 98 37.33 -9.87 -18.55
CA PRO A 98 38.18 -10.51 -17.56
C PRO A 98 39.60 -9.90 -17.44
N ASP A 99 39.88 -8.78 -18.11
CA ASP A 99 41.20 -8.14 -18.13
C ASP A 99 41.39 -7.06 -17.04
N LEU A 100 40.61 -7.12 -15.97
CA LEU A 100 40.74 -6.20 -14.83
C LEU A 100 40.84 -6.96 -13.48
N ILE A 101 41.76 -7.92 -13.40
CA ILE A 101 42.36 -8.43 -12.15
C ILE A 101 43.86 -8.60 -12.36
#